data_AF-A0A958PM74-F1
#
_entry.id   AF-A0A958PM74-F1
#
_cell.length_a   1.000
_cell.length_b   1.000
_cell.length_c   1.000
_cell.angle_alpha   90.00
_cell.angle_beta   90.00
_cell.angle_gamma   90.00
#
_symmetry.space_group_name_H-M   'P 1'
#
loop_
_entity.id
_entity.type
_entity.pdbx_description
1 polymer ?
#
loop_
_entity_poly.entity_id
_entity_poly.type
_entity_poly.pdbx_seq_one_letter_code
_entity_poly.pdbx_strand_id
1 'polypeptide(L)'
;MKEELLLTLTGVFAWVASADEGANAQEYQKFTHAILESPFASQYSETDLDHAYKDMVDLFLKDFDLAMNLTLERMDDFSEDPLIKTEILRLARAAVVGDGKIHQSEENALTIIKKQLALK
;
A
#
# COMPACT_ATOMS: atom_id res chain seq x y z
N MET A 1 -5.65 -5.03 -15.35
CA MET A 1 -4.56 -5.79 -14.67
C MET A 1 -3.46 -4.85 -14.19
N LYS A 2 -2.74 -4.14 -15.08
CA LYS A 2 -1.70 -3.16 -14.66
C LYS A 2 -2.24 -2.11 -13.68
N GLU A 3 -3.32 -1.43 -14.03
CA GLU A 3 -3.90 -0.34 -13.23
C GLU A 3 -4.42 -0.84 -11.87
N GLU A 4 -5.22 -1.92 -11.87
CA GLU A 4 -5.71 -2.53 -10.63
C GLU A 4 -4.58 -2.95 -9.68
N LEU A 5 -3.51 -3.56 -10.20
CA LEU A 5 -2.37 -3.95 -9.38
C LEU A 5 -1.70 -2.71 -8.76
N LEU A 6 -1.48 -1.65 -9.53
CA LEU A 6 -0.93 -0.40 -8.99
C LEU A 6 -1.83 0.15 -7.87
N LEU A 7 -3.14 0.23 -8.09
CA LEU A 7 -4.08 0.72 -7.10
C LEU A 7 -4.11 -0.14 -5.83
N THR A 8 -3.99 -1.47 -5.93
CA THR A 8 -3.84 -2.36 -4.77
C THR A 8 -2.56 -2.08 -4.00
N LEU A 9 -1.43 -2.05 -4.70
CA LEU A 9 -0.10 -1.83 -4.12
C LEU A 9 -0.02 -0.46 -3.44
N THR A 10 -0.54 0.58 -4.08
CA THR A 10 -0.62 1.92 -3.54
C THR A 10 -1.60 2.02 -2.38
N GLY A 11 -2.78 1.40 -2.48
CA GLY A 11 -3.77 1.40 -1.40
C GLY A 11 -3.23 0.77 -0.12
N VAL A 12 -2.50 -0.33 -0.25
CA VAL A 12 -1.84 -1.01 0.87
C VAL A 12 -0.78 -0.11 1.52
N PHE A 13 0.05 0.54 0.72
CA PHE A 13 1.05 1.48 1.24
C PHE A 13 0.37 2.66 1.94
N ALA A 14 -0.61 3.29 1.28
CA ALA A 14 -1.32 4.46 1.77
C ALA A 14 -2.09 4.16 3.05
N TRP A 15 -2.67 2.96 3.19
CA TRP A 15 -3.33 2.52 4.41
C TRP A 15 -2.37 2.57 5.60
N VAL A 16 -1.21 1.90 5.46
CA VAL A 16 -0.24 1.82 6.54
C VAL A 16 0.32 3.22 6.86
N ALA A 17 0.70 3.99 5.83
CA ALA A 17 1.24 5.35 6.01
C ALA A 17 0.22 6.33 6.60
N SER A 18 -1.08 6.10 6.39
CA SER A 18 -2.15 6.98 6.90
C SER A 18 -2.72 6.52 8.24
N ALA A 19 -2.24 5.40 8.81
CA ALA A 19 -2.79 4.83 10.04
C ALA A 19 -2.44 5.65 11.30
N ASP A 20 -1.43 6.52 11.24
CA ASP A 20 -0.98 7.35 12.37
C ASP A 20 -1.15 8.86 12.11
N GLU A 21 -0.09 9.56 11.70
CA GLU A 21 -0.09 11.03 11.51
C GLU A 21 -0.42 11.48 10.06
N GLY A 22 -0.73 10.53 9.18
CA GLY A 22 -1.09 10.79 7.78
C GLY A 22 0.11 10.78 6.82
N ALA A 23 -0.19 10.58 5.53
CA ALA A 23 0.82 10.52 4.48
C ALA A 23 1.38 11.90 4.11
N ASN A 24 2.71 12.01 4.07
CA ASN A 24 3.43 13.25 3.74
C ASN A 24 4.39 13.06 2.53
N ALA A 25 5.15 14.10 2.18
CA ALA A 25 6.08 14.04 1.04
C ALA A 25 7.19 12.98 1.20
N GLN A 26 7.60 12.66 2.44
CA GLN A 26 8.56 11.58 2.68
C GLN A 26 7.92 10.21 2.42
N GLU A 27 6.65 10.02 2.80
CA GLU A 27 5.90 8.80 2.49
C GLU A 27 5.75 8.57 0.99
N TYR A 28 5.56 9.64 0.20
CA TYR A 28 5.53 9.54 -1.26
C TYR A 28 6.87 9.07 -1.84
N GLN A 29 7.99 9.58 -1.32
CA GLN A 29 9.33 9.16 -1.75
C GLN A 29 9.59 7.70 -1.41
N LYS A 30 9.20 7.25 -0.21
CA LYS A 30 9.28 5.84 0.19
C LYS A 30 8.44 4.95 -0.71
N PHE A 31 7.20 5.34 -0.99
CA PHE A 31 6.32 4.62 -1.90
C PHE A 31 6.97 4.47 -3.28
N THR A 32 7.41 5.58 -3.87
CA THR A 32 8.01 5.59 -5.20
C THR A 32 9.26 4.71 -5.24
N HIS A 33 10.15 4.86 -4.26
CA HIS A 33 11.35 4.04 -4.15
C HIS A 33 11.00 2.56 -4.01
N ALA A 34 10.04 2.21 -3.15
CA ALA A 34 9.62 0.84 -2.95
C ALA A 34 9.02 0.24 -4.23
N ILE A 35 8.19 0.97 -4.98
CA ILE A 35 7.66 0.49 -6.27
C ILE A 35 8.76 0.30 -7.31
N LEU A 36 9.76 1.17 -7.36
CA LEU A 36 10.86 1.04 -8.33
C LEU A 36 11.74 -0.20 -8.09
N GLU A 37 11.74 -0.73 -6.87
CA GLU A 37 12.38 -2.02 -6.53
C GLU A 37 11.49 -3.23 -6.84
N SER A 38 10.23 -3.01 -7.19
CA SER A 38 9.26 -4.06 -7.52
C SER A 38 9.61 -4.77 -8.84
N PRO A 39 9.31 -6.08 -8.98
CA PRO A 39 9.33 -6.74 -10.29
C PRO A 39 8.34 -6.11 -11.29
N PHE A 40 7.38 -5.31 -10.82
CA PHE A 40 6.37 -4.64 -11.65
C PHE A 40 6.75 -3.20 -12.03
N ALA A 41 7.90 -2.68 -11.57
CA ALA A 41 8.31 -1.28 -11.75
C ALA A 41 8.25 -0.81 -13.21
N SER A 42 8.72 -1.63 -14.15
CA SER A 42 8.78 -1.31 -15.58
C SER A 42 7.41 -1.11 -16.22
N GLN A 43 6.33 -1.48 -15.53
CA GLN A 43 4.98 -1.28 -16.00
C GLN A 43 4.51 0.15 -15.77
N TYR A 44 5.03 0.88 -14.78
CA TYR A 44 4.44 2.15 -14.31
C TYR A 44 5.28 3.35 -14.71
N SER A 45 4.61 4.41 -15.17
CA SER A 45 5.25 5.72 -15.34
C SER A 45 5.28 6.49 -14.03
N GLU A 46 6.18 7.47 -13.89
CA GLU A 46 6.19 8.38 -12.73
C GLU A 46 4.84 9.08 -12.53
N THR A 47 4.15 9.43 -13.63
CA THR A 47 2.80 10.01 -13.60
C THR A 47 1.76 9.02 -13.08
N ASP A 48 1.87 7.72 -13.42
CA ASP A 48 0.99 6.68 -12.89
C ASP A 48 1.13 6.58 -11.37
N LEU A 49 2.39 6.61 -10.88
CA LEU A 49 2.69 6.52 -9.45
C LEU A 49 2.19 7.75 -8.68
N ASP A 50 2.40 8.95 -9.21
CA ASP A 50 1.96 10.21 -8.59
C ASP A 50 0.43 10.27 -8.46
N HIS A 51 -0.30 9.95 -9.53
CA HIS A 51 -1.75 9.95 -9.51
C HIS A 51 -2.31 8.88 -8.57
N ALA A 52 -1.85 7.64 -8.69
CA ALA A 52 -2.34 6.56 -7.84
C ALA A 52 -2.11 6.87 -6.35
N TYR A 53 -0.94 7.40 -6.01
CA TYR A 53 -0.61 7.72 -4.63
C TYR A 53 -1.48 8.84 -4.08
N LYS A 54 -1.60 9.96 -4.81
CA LYS A 54 -2.43 11.09 -4.40
C LYS A 54 -3.88 10.67 -4.22
N ASP A 55 -4.44 9.94 -5.19
CA ASP A 55 -5.84 9.53 -5.15
C ASP A 55 -6.14 8.61 -3.95
N MET A 56 -5.25 7.65 -3.68
CA MET A 56 -5.43 6.75 -2.54
C MET A 56 -5.22 7.45 -1.20
N VAL A 57 -4.21 8.30 -1.06
CA VAL A 57 -4.00 9.09 0.16
C VAL A 57 -5.18 10.03 0.42
N ASP A 58 -5.65 10.74 -0.61
CA ASP A 58 -6.83 11.59 -0.51
C ASP A 58 -8.06 10.81 -0.05
N LEU A 59 -8.22 9.57 -0.53
CA LEU A 59 -9.31 8.70 -0.12
C LEU A 59 -9.18 8.30 1.35
N PHE A 60 -7.99 7.87 1.80
CA PHE A 60 -7.74 7.54 3.21
C PHE A 60 -7.94 8.73 4.17
N LEU A 61 -7.62 9.95 3.71
CA LEU A 61 -7.85 11.18 4.49
C LEU A 61 -9.33 11.59 4.55
N LYS A 62 -10.10 11.34 3.49
CA LYS A 62 -11.52 11.71 3.41
C LYS A 62 -12.44 10.67 4.06
N ASP A 63 -12.19 9.39 3.81
CA ASP A 63 -13.00 8.27 4.29
C ASP A 63 -12.11 7.01 4.43
N PHE A 64 -11.52 6.88 5.62
CA PHE A 64 -10.57 5.81 5.92
C PHE A 64 -11.19 4.40 5.80
N ASP A 65 -12.42 4.23 6.27
CA ASP A 65 -13.11 2.93 6.25
C ASP A 65 -13.44 2.51 4.81
N LEU A 66 -13.92 3.43 3.98
CA LEU A 66 -14.14 3.17 2.56
C LEU A 66 -12.84 2.81 1.84
N ALA A 67 -11.77 3.57 2.07
CA ALA A 67 -10.46 3.34 1.47
C ALA A 67 -9.90 1.96 1.82
N MET A 68 -10.01 1.59 3.11
CA MET A 68 -9.63 0.28 3.62
C MET A 68 -10.41 -0.84 2.94
N ASN A 69 -11.75 -0.76 2.91
CA ASN A 69 -12.59 -1.79 2.30
C ASN A 69 -12.29 -1.97 0.82
N LEU A 70 -12.15 -0.87 0.07
CA LEU A 70 -11.78 -0.92 -1.35
C LEU A 70 -10.40 -1.55 -1.57
N THR A 71 -9.44 -1.26 -0.69
CA THR A 71 -8.10 -1.86 -0.75
C THR A 71 -8.17 -3.36 -0.49
N LEU A 72 -8.96 -3.80 0.50
CA LEU A 72 -9.17 -5.22 0.81
C LEU A 72 -9.83 -5.96 -0.35
N GLU A 73 -10.89 -5.39 -0.94
CA GLU A 73 -11.56 -5.96 -2.12
C GLU A 73 -10.58 -6.16 -3.28
N ARG A 74 -9.75 -5.16 -3.58
CA ARG A 74 -8.72 -5.29 -4.63
C ARG A 74 -7.61 -6.27 -4.29
N MET A 75 -7.31 -6.51 -3.01
CA MET A 75 -6.35 -7.54 -2.61
C MET A 75 -6.90 -8.95 -2.89
N ASP A 76 -8.21 -9.15 -2.80
CA ASP A 76 -8.84 -10.44 -3.06
C ASP A 76 -8.71 -10.87 -4.52
N ASP A 77 -8.71 -9.92 -5.46
CA ASP A 77 -8.45 -10.20 -6.88
C ASP A 77 -7.07 -10.84 -7.14
N PHE A 78 -6.14 -10.70 -6.18
CA PHE A 78 -4.78 -11.23 -6.25
C PHE A 78 -4.51 -12.31 -5.19
N SER A 79 -5.54 -12.83 -4.51
CA SER A 79 -5.41 -13.77 -3.39
C SER A 79 -4.81 -15.13 -3.76
N GLU A 80 -4.61 -15.43 -5.04
CA GLU A 80 -4.04 -16.71 -5.49
C GLU A 80 -2.64 -16.58 -6.10
N ASP A 81 -2.14 -15.36 -6.31
CA ASP A 81 -0.82 -15.12 -6.89
C ASP A 81 0.26 -14.92 -5.80
N PRO A 82 1.17 -15.90 -5.59
CA PRO A 82 2.18 -15.81 -4.53
C PRO A 82 3.17 -14.66 -4.70
N LEU A 83 3.46 -14.26 -5.94
CA LEU A 83 4.37 -13.16 -6.23
C LEU A 83 3.72 -11.84 -5.82
N ILE A 84 2.46 -11.63 -6.19
CA ILE A 84 1.72 -10.42 -5.85
C ILE A 84 1.48 -10.34 -4.34
N LYS A 85 1.14 -11.45 -3.66
CA LYS A 85 1.02 -11.47 -2.18
C LYS A 85 2.31 -11.03 -1.50
N THR A 86 3.44 -11.57 -1.96
CA THR A 86 4.76 -11.21 -1.42
C THR A 86 5.02 -9.72 -1.60
N GLU A 87 4.66 -9.20 -2.75
CA GLU A 87 4.86 -7.79 -3.09
C GLU A 87 3.95 -6.85 -2.28
N ILE A 88 2.67 -7.19 -2.12
CA ILE A 88 1.74 -6.48 -1.24
C ILE A 88 2.32 -6.37 0.17
N LEU A 89 2.79 -7.49 0.74
CA LEU A 89 3.36 -7.50 2.08
C LEU A 89 4.66 -6.69 2.17
N ARG A 90 5.50 -6.73 1.12
CA ARG A 90 6.74 -5.95 1.06
C ARG A 90 6.44 -4.45 1.08
N LEU A 91 5.50 -3.98 0.28
CA LEU A 91 5.10 -2.57 0.25
C LEU A 91 4.46 -2.12 1.56
N ALA A 92 3.59 -2.95 2.15
CA ALA A 92 2.99 -2.65 3.45
C ALA A 92 4.08 -2.41 4.51
N ARG A 93 5.15 -3.20 4.50
CA ARG A 93 6.29 -3.02 5.42
C ARG A 93 7.14 -1.80 5.10
N ALA A 94 7.26 -1.41 3.83
CA ALA A 94 8.02 -0.24 3.43
C ALA A 94 7.43 1.07 3.99
N ALA A 95 6.12 1.12 4.20
CA ALA A 95 5.43 2.27 4.79
C ALA A 95 5.79 2.49 6.28
N VAL A 96 6.10 1.42 7.02
CA VAL A 96 6.34 1.47 8.48
C VAL A 96 7.70 2.08 8.86
N VAL A 97 8.62 2.25 7.90
CA VAL A 97 10.01 2.66 8.21
C VAL A 97 10.18 4.16 8.01
N GLY A 98 9.70 4.98 8.95
CA GLY A 98 9.89 6.44 8.94
C GLY A 98 10.77 6.98 10.05
N ASP A 99 10.43 6.65 11.29
CA ASP A 99 11.08 7.14 12.51
C ASP A 99 11.87 6.05 13.25
N GLY A 100 11.94 4.84 12.67
CA GLY A 100 12.57 3.66 13.27
C GLY A 100 11.71 2.97 14.33
N LYS A 101 10.43 3.36 14.49
CA LYS A 101 9.45 2.70 15.35
C LYS A 101 8.25 2.26 14.51
N ILE A 102 7.59 1.21 14.99
CA ILE A 102 6.31 0.76 14.44
C ILE A 102 5.25 1.20 15.44
N HIS A 103 4.34 2.07 15.01
CA HIS A 103 3.22 2.49 15.85
C HIS A 103 2.15 1.39 15.87
N GLN A 104 1.35 1.35 16.94
CA GLN A 104 0.34 0.31 17.12
C GLN A 104 -0.69 0.28 15.98
N SER A 105 -1.03 1.45 15.43
CA SER A 105 -1.96 1.59 14.30
C SER A 105 -1.40 0.98 13.01
N GLU A 106 -0.13 1.21 12.71
CA GLU A 106 0.58 0.60 11.57
C GLU A 106 0.70 -0.92 11.75
N GLU A 107 1.00 -1.39 12.97
CA GLU A 107 1.05 -2.82 13.28
C GLU A 107 -0.33 -3.49 13.11
N ASN A 108 -1.40 -2.79 13.50
CA ASN A 108 -2.77 -3.26 13.30
C ASN A 108 -3.09 -3.38 11.80
N ALA A 109 -2.76 -2.37 10.99
CA ALA A 109 -2.94 -2.41 9.54
C ALA A 109 -2.16 -3.59 8.91
N LEU A 110 -0.88 -3.74 9.25
CA LEU A 110 -0.05 -4.87 8.83
C LEU A 110 -0.65 -6.22 9.21
N THR A 111 -1.20 -6.33 10.41
CA THR A 111 -1.82 -7.57 10.90
C THR A 111 -3.05 -7.93 10.09
N ILE A 112 -3.89 -6.95 9.74
CA ILE A 112 -5.07 -7.16 8.90
C ILE A 112 -4.64 -7.58 7.48
N ILE A 113 -3.68 -6.88 6.88
CA ILE A 113 -3.13 -7.20 5.56
C ILE A 113 -2.58 -8.64 5.53
N LYS A 114 -1.80 -9.04 6.53
CA LYS A 114 -1.28 -10.43 6.62
C LYS A 114 -2.39 -11.47 6.69
N LYS A 115 -3.44 -11.20 7.49
CA LYS A 115 -4.60 -12.08 7.59
C LYS A 115 -5.32 -12.19 6.26
N GLN A 116 -5.52 -11.08 5.55
CA GLN A 116 -6.15 -11.06 4.23
C GLN A 116 -5.40 -11.92 3.21
N LEU A 117 -4.06 -11.85 3.22
CA LEU A 117 -3.22 -12.65 2.34
C LEU A 117 -3.13 -14.14 2.75
N ALA A 118 -3.76 -14.52 3.85
CA ALA A 118 -3.66 -15.83 4.51
C ALA A 118 -2.21 -16.24 4.87
N LEU A 119 -1.37 -15.25 5.20
CA LEU A 119 0.02 -15.47 5.59
C LEU A 119 0.09 -15.68 7.12
N LYS A 120 0.79 -16.76 7.54
CA LYS A 120 1.00 -17.12 8.95
C LYS A 120 2.14 -16.33 9.59
#